data_AF-A0A1M6XI67-F1
#
_entry.id   AF-A0A1M6XI67-F1
#
_cell.length_a   1.000
_cell.length_b   1.000
_cell.length_c   1.000
_cell.angle_alpha   90.00
_cell.angle_beta   90.00
_cell.angle_gamma   90.00
#
_symmetry.space_group_name_H-M   'P 1'
#
loop_
_entity.id
_entity.type
_entity.pdbx_description
1 polymer ?
#
loop_
_entity_poly.entity_id
_entity_poly.type
_entity_poly.pdbx_seq_one_letter_code
_entity_poly.pdbx_strand_id
1 'polypeptide(L)'
;MGNQVNIQPLNLTGKAFCEKLGVSYNGQIMQALRDLGLVSFFKVGKKYLYAYEDIYSVNQKLRKGEISIRVDKGYYITINEVV
;
A
#
# COMPACT_ATOMS: atom_id res chain seq x y z
N MET A 1 -1.28 -24.65 26.61
CA MET A 1 -0.77 -23.96 25.40
C MET A 1 -1.93 -23.18 24.82
N GLY A 2 -1.95 -21.85 24.96
CA GLY A 2 -3.06 -21.02 24.46
C GLY A 2 -2.99 -20.91 22.94
N ASN A 3 -4.09 -21.21 22.25
CA ASN A 3 -4.23 -20.96 20.82
C ASN A 3 -4.11 -19.45 20.59
N GLN A 4 -2.98 -18.99 20.06
CA GLN A 4 -2.87 -17.62 19.57
C GLN A 4 -3.71 -17.50 18.30
N VAL A 5 -4.88 -16.90 18.43
CA VAL A 5 -5.68 -16.50 17.27
C VAL A 5 -4.90 -15.40 16.55
N ASN A 6 -4.46 -15.68 15.33
CA ASN A 6 -3.78 -14.69 14.49
C ASN A 6 -4.83 -13.74 13.91
N ILE A 7 -5.10 -12.65 14.63
CA ILE A 7 -6.03 -11.62 14.20
C ILE A 7 -5.29 -10.66 13.26
N GLN A 8 -5.76 -10.58 12.01
CA GLN A 8 -5.25 -9.58 11.06
C GLN A 8 -5.64 -8.18 11.56
N PRO A 9 -4.70 -7.22 11.57
CA PRO A 9 -5.02 -5.85 11.96
C PRO A 9 -5.96 -5.22 10.92
N LEU A 10 -6.92 -4.41 11.40
CA LEU A 10 -7.82 -3.67 10.52
C LEU A 10 -7.06 -2.63 9.67
N ASN A 11 -6.03 -2.02 10.26
CA ASN A 11 -5.24 -0.97 9.63
C ASN A 11 -3.74 -1.15 9.90
N LEU A 12 -2.93 -0.71 8.95
CA LEU A 12 -1.49 -0.88 8.95
C LEU A 12 -0.77 0.46 8.89
N THR A 13 0.44 0.51 9.43
CA THR A 13 1.37 1.61 9.12
C THR A 13 1.81 1.50 7.67
N GLY A 14 2.27 2.61 7.08
CA GLY A 14 2.78 2.60 5.70
C GLY A 14 3.92 1.59 5.49
N LYS A 15 4.78 1.41 6.50
CA LYS A 15 5.84 0.39 6.47
C LYS A 15 5.26 -1.03 6.39
N ALA A 16 4.34 -1.37 7.28
CA ALA A 16 3.71 -2.70 7.29
C ALA A 16 2.87 -2.96 6.03
N PHE A 17 2.25 -1.91 5.46
CA PHE A 17 1.53 -2.01 4.20
C PHE A 17 2.47 -2.38 3.03
N CYS A 18 3.60 -1.69 2.89
CA CYS A 18 4.62 -2.02 1.88
C CYS A 18 5.19 -3.44 2.07
N GLU A 19 5.51 -3.83 3.31
CA GLU A 19 6.00 -5.17 3.63
C GLU A 19 5.01 -6.26 3.20
N LYS A 20 3.70 -6.04 3.42
CA LYS A 20 2.65 -6.97 2.99
C LYS A 20 2.44 -7.01 1.48
N LEU A 21 2.70 -5.90 0.78
CA LEU A 21 2.76 -5.88 -0.69
C LEU A 21 4.02 -6.55 -1.26
N GLY A 22 5.01 -6.87 -0.42
CA GLY A 22 6.29 -7.43 -0.86
C GLY A 22 7.23 -6.39 -1.46
N VAL A 23 7.09 -5.11 -1.10
CA VAL A 23 7.91 -4.00 -1.60
C VAL A 23 8.63 -3.28 -0.46
N SER A 24 9.82 -2.75 -0.73
CA SER A 24 10.55 -1.94 0.24
C SER A 24 9.77 -0.67 0.58
N TYR A 25 9.70 -0.34 1.87
CA TYR A 25 9.03 0.89 2.30
C TYR A 25 9.75 2.13 1.79
N ASN A 26 8.99 3.00 1.11
CA ASN A 26 9.37 4.37 0.84
C ASN A 26 8.15 5.27 1.03
N GLY A 27 8.33 6.40 1.74
CA GLY A 27 7.23 7.34 2.01
C GLY A 27 6.56 7.88 0.75
N GLN A 28 7.32 8.01 -0.35
CA GLN A 28 6.80 8.48 -1.64
C GLN A 28 5.86 7.46 -2.30
N ILE A 29 6.08 6.14 -2.11
CA ILE A 29 5.16 5.10 -2.58
C ILE A 29 3.80 5.28 -1.92
N MET A 30 3.79 5.37 -0.60
CA MET A 30 2.54 5.54 0.15
C MET A 30 1.89 6.88 -0.14
N GLN A 31 2.66 7.92 -0.42
CA GLN A 31 2.13 9.20 -0.88
C GLN A 31 1.44 9.07 -2.23
N ALA A 32 2.11 8.51 -3.23
CA ALA A 32 1.53 8.31 -4.56
C ALA A 32 0.26 7.43 -4.53
N LEU A 33 0.24 6.36 -3.73
CA LEU A 33 -0.95 5.53 -3.55
C LEU A 33 -2.15 6.33 -3.01
N ARG A 34 -1.92 7.24 -2.05
CA ARG A 34 -2.99 8.13 -1.52
C ARG A 34 -3.42 9.15 -2.55
N ASP A 35 -2.46 9.78 -3.22
CA ASP A 35 -2.72 10.86 -4.19
C ASP A 35 -3.50 10.33 -5.41
N LEU A 36 -3.31 9.05 -5.77
CA LEU A 36 -4.08 8.35 -6.80
C LEU A 36 -5.40 7.74 -6.30
N GLY A 37 -5.74 7.87 -5.01
CA GLY A 37 -6.95 7.29 -4.44
C GLY A 37 -6.98 5.75 -4.43
N LEU A 38 -5.81 5.10 -4.45
CA LEU A 38 -5.69 3.64 -4.49
C LEU A 38 -5.73 2.98 -3.10
N VAL A 39 -5.65 3.79 -2.04
CA VAL A 39 -5.72 3.33 -0.65
C VAL A 39 -6.58 4.27 0.19
N SER A 40 -7.38 3.67 1.06
CA SER A 40 -8.08 4.33 2.14
C SER A 40 -7.13 4.55 3.31
N PHE A 41 -7.24 5.70 3.98
CA PHE A 41 -6.40 6.02 5.13
C PHE A 41 -7.09 6.95 6.11
N PHE A 42 -6.60 6.94 7.35
CA PHE A 42 -6.86 7.97 8.35
C PHE A 42 -5.58 8.36 9.09
N LYS A 43 -5.66 9.44 9.87
CA LYS A 43 -4.53 9.95 10.65
C LYS A 43 -4.76 9.78 12.14
N VAL A 44 -3.69 9.41 12.84
CA VAL A 44 -3.60 9.49 14.30
C VAL A 44 -2.33 10.29 14.64
N GLY A 45 -2.53 11.55 15.03
CA GLY A 45 -1.43 12.52 15.15
C GLY A 45 -0.70 12.68 13.82
N LYS A 46 0.61 12.39 13.81
CA LYS A 46 1.46 12.46 12.60
C LYS A 46 1.51 11.15 11.79
N LYS A 47 0.85 10.09 12.26
CA LYS A 47 0.90 8.76 11.63
C LYS A 47 -0.28 8.55 10.70
N TYR A 48 0.01 8.07 9.50
CA TYR A 48 -0.99 7.56 8.56
C TYR A 48 -1.21 6.07 8.80
N LEU A 49 -2.46 5.66 8.86
CA LEU A 49 -2.89 4.27 8.94
C LEU A 49 -3.75 3.94 7.72
N TYR A 50 -3.47 2.80 7.11
CA TYR A 50 -4.05 2.35 5.83
C TYR A 50 -4.89 1.12 6.05
N ALA A 51 -6.01 0.99 5.34
CA ALA A 51 -6.87 -0.18 5.47
C ALA A 51 -6.12 -1.43 4.98
N TYR A 52 -6.21 -2.52 5.76
CA TYR A 52 -5.57 -3.77 5.39
C TYR A 52 -6.08 -4.33 4.05
N GLU A 53 -7.39 -4.19 3.82
CA GLU A 53 -8.08 -4.72 2.64
C GLU A 53 -7.56 -4.16 1.30
N ASP A 54 -7.05 -2.91 1.31
CA ASP A 54 -6.51 -2.27 0.10
C ASP A 54 -5.25 -2.96 -0.42
N ILE A 55 -4.53 -3.73 0.42
CA ILE A 55 -3.37 -4.51 -0.02
C ILE A 55 -3.75 -5.43 -1.17
N TYR A 56 -4.91 -6.11 -1.07
CA TYR A 56 -5.34 -7.04 -2.11
C TYR A 56 -5.60 -6.30 -3.42
N SER A 57 -6.35 -5.19 -3.37
CA SER A 57 -6.66 -4.37 -4.54
C SER A 57 -5.38 -3.85 -5.22
N VAL A 58 -4.49 -3.22 -4.47
CA VAL A 58 -3.22 -2.70 -4.99
C VAL A 58 -2.37 -3.81 -5.61
N ASN A 59 -2.29 -4.99 -4.98
CA ASN A 59 -1.55 -6.14 -5.50
C ASN A 59 -2.13 -6.62 -6.83
N GLN A 60 -3.45 -6.72 -6.96
CA GLN A 60 -4.09 -7.08 -8.23
C GLN A 60 -3.77 -6.07 -9.34
N LYS A 61 -3.82 -4.78 -9.04
CA LYS A 61 -3.48 -3.72 -10.01
C LYS A 61 -2.03 -3.80 -10.47
N LEU A 62 -1.10 -4.05 -9.55
CA LEU A 62 0.32 -4.26 -9.88
C LEU A 62 0.51 -5.49 -10.78
N ARG A 63 -0.11 -6.62 -10.42
CA ARG A 63 0.02 -7.87 -11.19
C ARG A 63 -0.56 -7.79 -12.60
N LYS A 64 -1.67 -7.05 -12.75
CA LYS A 64 -2.30 -6.80 -14.05
C LYS A 64 -1.58 -5.75 -14.89
N GLY A 65 -0.58 -5.06 -14.31
CA GLY A 65 0.07 -3.94 -14.97
C GLY A 65 -0.82 -2.71 -15.12
N GLU A 66 -1.92 -2.60 -14.37
CA GLU A 66 -2.78 -1.40 -14.34
C GLU A 66 -2.06 -0.24 -13.65
N ILE A 67 -1.18 -0.55 -12.69
CA ILE A 67 -0.28 0.41 -12.05
C ILE A 67 1.14 -0.12 -12.04
N SER A 68 2.12 0.77 -11.92
CA SER A 68 3.53 0.41 -11.84
C SER A 68 4.26 1.27 -10.81
N ILE A 69 5.23 0.67 -10.12
CA ILE A 69 6.14 1.38 -9.22
C ILE A 69 7.39 1.75 -10.02
N ARG A 70 7.65 3.04 -10.22
CA ARG A 70 8.81 3.55 -10.93
C ARG A 70 9.82 4.17 -9.96
N VAL A 71 11.10 4.16 -10.36
CA VAL A 71 12.24 4.58 -9.52
C VAL A 71 13.18 5.58 -10.20
N ASP A 72 12.88 5.99 -11.43
CA ASP A 72 13.74 6.83 -12.27
C ASP A 72 13.88 8.28 -11.77
N LYS A 73 12.92 8.77 -10.98
CA LYS A 73 12.92 10.13 -10.39
C LYS A 73 12.51 10.13 -8.91
N GLY A 74 12.92 9.08 -8.19
CA GLY A 74 12.35 8.72 -6.89
C GLY A 74 11.24 7.69 -7.04
N TYR A 75 10.63 7.28 -5.93
CA TYR A 75 9.60 6.25 -5.95
C TYR A 75 8.24 6.87 -6.21
N TYR A 76 7.59 6.51 -7.32
CA TYR A 76 6.22 6.97 -7.62
C TYR A 76 5.40 5.86 -8.29
N ILE A 77 4.08 6.00 -8.19
CA ILE A 77 3.12 5.08 -8.79
C ILE A 77 2.58 5.73 -10.06
N THR A 78 2.61 5.01 -11.18
CA THR A 78 1.93 5.40 -12.42
C THR A 78 0.69 4.55 -12.63
N ILE A 79 -0.40 5.16 -13.06
CA ILE A 79 -1.51 4.43 -13.69
C ILE A 79 -1.10 4.22 -15.15
N ASN A 80 -1.10 2.98 -15.59
CA ASN A 80 -0.79 2.66 -16.98
C ASN A 80 -2.09 2.75 -17.78
N GLU A 81 -2.03 3.38 -18.95
CA GLU A 81 -3.12 3.30 -19.91
C GLU A 81 -3.25 1.84 -20.37
N VAL A 82 -4.45 1.29 -20.24
CA VAL A 82 -4.76 -0.02 -20.79
C VAL A 82 -4.79 0.15 -22.31
N VAL A 83 -3.80 -0.42 -22.99
CA VAL A 83 -3.77 -0.53 -24.46
C VAL A 83 -4.82 -1.52 -24.93
#